data_AF-A0A4U0ZH69-F1
#
_entry.id   AF-A0A4U0ZH69-F1
#
_cell.length_a   1.000
_cell.length_b   1.000
_cell.length_c   1.000
_cell.angle_alpha   90.00
_cell.angle_beta   90.00
_cell.angle_gamma   90.00
#
_symmetry.space_group_name_H-M   'P 1'
#
loop_
_entity.id
_entity.type
_entity.pdbx_description
1 polymer ?
#
loop_
_entity_poly.entity_id
_entity_poly.type
_entity_poly.pdbx_seq_one_letter_code
_entity_poly.pdbx_strand_id
1 'polypeptide(L)'
;MAKAASVFTWQGKDRHGQARKGEISATSLSEAKNLLRRQGISANKVKRLAKPLFGGAQKIKPADISVISRQIATMLAAGVTLIQSLEMIAQGHANPSMRKLLGEITEEVKSGNPLSSALRKHPLYFDDLYCDLVYTGEQSGALETIYDRIATYKEKAEALKSKIKKAMFYPIAVLVVAFIVTTILLIFVVPQFEEIFSSFGAELPAFTVFVLGISRFVQDYGIFIAMGVAAAGFMFVRAHRRSQKLRDSVDRNILKIPVIGEILKKASIARFTRTLATTFAAGVPLIGALESAAGASGNAVYREAILYIRKEVAGGMPMHVAMRATQVFPDMVTQMIAIGEESGAVDEMLSKIATIYEAEVDDMVDGLTSLLEPMIMAVLGVVIGGLIVAMYLPIFEMGNVV
;
A
#
# COMPACT_ATOMS: atom_id res chain seq x y z
N MET A 1 -28.41 -26.71 21.16
CA MET A 1 -27.97 -25.72 20.14
C MET A 1 -27.96 -24.33 20.77
N ALA A 2 -26.79 -23.75 21.03
CA ALA A 2 -26.70 -22.39 21.57
C ALA A 2 -27.11 -21.38 20.49
N LYS A 3 -28.07 -20.49 20.78
CA LYS A 3 -28.48 -19.43 19.83
C LYS A 3 -27.34 -18.42 19.69
N ALA A 4 -26.86 -18.20 18.47
CA ALA A 4 -25.81 -17.23 18.18
C ALA A 4 -26.21 -15.81 18.65
N ALA A 5 -25.30 -15.14 19.36
CA ALA A 5 -25.52 -13.76 19.82
C ALA A 5 -25.72 -12.81 18.63
N SER A 6 -26.76 -11.98 18.70
CA SER A 6 -27.05 -10.93 17.72
C SER A 6 -26.78 -9.56 18.34
N VAL A 7 -26.29 -8.62 17.54
CA VAL A 7 -26.08 -7.23 17.99
C VAL A 7 -27.41 -6.45 17.90
N PHE A 8 -27.76 -5.77 18.97
CA PHE A 8 -28.92 -4.88 19.08
C PHE A 8 -28.43 -3.44 19.27
N THR A 9 -29.05 -2.50 18.56
CA THR A 9 -28.88 -1.06 18.85
C THR A 9 -29.94 -0.62 19.83
N TRP A 10 -29.54 0.21 20.79
CA TRP A 10 -30.44 0.75 21.79
C TRP A 10 -30.28 2.26 21.97
N GLN A 11 -31.38 2.91 22.32
CA GLN A 11 -31.44 4.31 22.73
C GLN A 11 -32.23 4.38 24.03
N GLY A 12 -31.67 5.02 25.05
CA GLY A 12 -32.22 5.02 26.39
C GLY A 12 -31.68 6.15 27.24
N LYS A 13 -32.10 6.17 28.51
CA LYS A 13 -31.57 7.09 29.53
C LYS A 13 -30.79 6.29 30.58
N ASP A 14 -29.65 6.82 31.02
CA ASP A 14 -28.93 6.28 32.17
C ASP A 14 -29.61 6.67 33.50
N ARG A 15 -29.05 6.21 34.63
CA ARG A 15 -29.57 6.50 35.98
C ARG A 15 -29.64 7.99 36.32
N HIS A 16 -28.90 8.83 35.60
CA HIS A 16 -28.88 10.29 35.77
C HIS A 16 -29.80 11.00 34.76
N GLY A 17 -30.59 10.25 33.99
CA GLY A 17 -31.54 10.80 33.03
C GLY A 17 -30.90 11.25 31.71
N GLN A 18 -29.60 11.04 31.50
CA GLN A 18 -28.92 11.44 30.27
C GLN A 18 -29.21 10.45 29.14
N ALA A 19 -29.51 10.99 27.96
CA ALA A 19 -29.74 10.17 26.78
C ALA A 19 -28.44 9.50 26.31
N ARG A 20 -28.42 8.17 26.31
CA ARG A 20 -27.32 7.34 25.83
C ARG A 20 -27.81 6.48 24.65
N LYS A 21 -26.91 6.23 23.71
CA LYS A 21 -27.12 5.33 22.58
C LYS A 21 -25.94 4.37 22.49
N GLY A 22 -26.19 3.12 22.13
CA GLY A 22 -25.14 2.12 22.06
C GLY A 22 -25.57 0.84 21.36
N GLU A 23 -24.63 -0.10 21.30
CA GLU A 23 -24.84 -1.45 20.81
C GLU A 23 -24.68 -2.44 21.96
N ILE A 24 -25.45 -3.54 21.93
CA ILE A 24 -25.33 -4.63 22.90
C ILE A 24 -25.52 -5.97 22.22
N SER A 25 -24.67 -6.94 22.54
CA SER A 25 -24.77 -8.31 22.05
C SER A 25 -25.65 -9.14 22.98
N ALA A 26 -26.68 -9.78 22.44
CA ALA A 26 -27.56 -10.68 23.20
C ALA A 26 -28.13 -11.78 22.31
N THR A 27 -28.59 -12.90 22.88
CA THR A 27 -29.23 -13.99 22.12
C THR A 27 -30.70 -13.71 21.81
N SER A 28 -31.33 -12.78 22.53
CA SER A 28 -32.72 -12.34 22.30
C SER A 28 -32.94 -10.86 22.68
N LEU A 29 -34.01 -10.26 22.15
CA LEU A 29 -34.40 -8.88 22.47
C LEU A 29 -34.74 -8.73 23.96
N SER A 30 -35.34 -9.76 24.58
CA SER A 30 -35.63 -9.83 26.00
C SER A 30 -34.35 -9.82 26.85
N GLU A 31 -33.33 -10.58 26.43
CA GLU A 31 -32.02 -10.60 27.10
C GLU A 31 -31.28 -9.26 26.96
N ALA A 32 -31.31 -8.63 25.76
CA ALA A 32 -30.73 -7.30 25.55
C ALA A 32 -31.37 -6.25 26.49
N LYS A 33 -32.70 -6.26 26.64
CA LYS A 33 -33.41 -5.37 27.58
C LYS A 33 -33.03 -5.64 29.04
N ASN A 34 -32.86 -6.91 29.41
CA ASN A 34 -32.47 -7.30 30.76
C ASN A 34 -31.04 -6.87 31.10
N LEU A 35 -30.10 -7.04 30.16
CA LEU A 35 -28.72 -6.57 30.32
C LEU A 35 -28.65 -5.05 30.45
N LEU A 36 -29.41 -4.30 29.63
CA LEU A 36 -29.50 -2.85 29.73
C LEU A 36 -30.09 -2.39 31.08
N ARG A 37 -31.13 -3.07 31.57
CA ARG A 37 -31.68 -2.81 32.91
C ARG A 37 -30.66 -3.07 34.02
N ARG A 38 -29.89 -4.15 33.95
CA ARG A 38 -28.81 -4.45 34.91
C ARG A 38 -27.71 -3.38 34.90
N GLN A 39 -27.45 -2.77 33.75
CA GLN A 39 -26.52 -1.64 33.60
C GLN A 39 -27.13 -0.29 34.03
N GLY A 40 -28.37 -0.26 34.56
CA GLY A 40 -29.03 0.97 34.98
C GLY A 40 -29.53 1.84 33.82
N ILE A 41 -29.72 1.25 32.64
CA ILE A 41 -30.13 1.93 31.43
C ILE A 41 -31.60 1.61 31.12
N SER A 42 -32.44 2.64 31.12
CA SER A 42 -33.83 2.53 30.69
C SER A 42 -33.91 2.74 29.18
N ALA A 43 -33.99 1.64 28.42
CA ALA A 43 -33.99 1.66 26.97
C ALA A 43 -35.40 1.89 26.39
N ASN A 44 -35.60 3.01 25.69
CA ASN A 44 -36.86 3.37 25.03
C ASN A 44 -37.02 2.65 23.68
N LYS A 45 -35.90 2.35 23.02
CA LYS A 45 -35.88 1.72 21.70
C LYS A 45 -34.77 0.70 21.67
N VAL A 46 -35.11 -0.57 21.48
CA VAL A 46 -34.15 -1.67 21.28
C VAL A 46 -34.52 -2.34 19.96
N LYS A 47 -33.65 -2.26 18.97
CA LYS A 47 -33.86 -2.85 17.65
C LYS A 47 -32.71 -3.78 17.32
N ARG A 48 -33.02 -4.93 16.70
CA ARG A 48 -31.99 -5.79 16.14
C ARG A 48 -31.27 -4.99 15.04
N LEU A 49 -29.95 -4.94 15.08
CA LEU A 49 -29.20 -4.28 14.01
C LEU A 49 -29.44 -5.06 12.73
N ALA A 50 -30.12 -4.45 11.75
CA ALA A 50 -30.32 -5.05 10.44
C ALA A 50 -28.95 -5.24 9.81
N LYS A 51 -28.66 -6.45 9.30
CA LYS A 51 -27.47 -6.66 8.47
C LYS A 51 -27.60 -5.72 7.26
N PRO A 52 -26.69 -4.78 7.03
CA PRO A 52 -26.81 -3.87 5.90
C PRO A 52 -26.75 -4.66 4.60
N LEU A 53 -27.77 -4.53 3.74
CA LEU A 53 -27.85 -5.21 2.42
C LEU A 53 -26.66 -4.86 1.50
N PHE A 54 -25.98 -3.74 1.77
CA PHE A 54 -24.82 -3.23 1.01
C PHE A 54 -23.59 -2.88 1.88
N GLY A 55 -23.54 -3.37 3.12
CA GLY A 55 -22.41 -3.13 4.02
C GLY A 55 -21.52 -4.36 4.12
N GLY A 56 -20.60 -4.53 3.17
CA GLY A 56 -19.55 -5.54 3.29
C GLY A 56 -18.69 -5.31 4.54
N ALA A 57 -18.17 -6.39 5.12
CA ALA A 57 -17.21 -6.33 6.22
C ALA A 57 -16.11 -5.30 5.89
N GLN A 58 -15.94 -4.28 6.74
CA GLN A 58 -15.01 -3.19 6.49
C GLN A 58 -13.60 -3.79 6.35
N LYS A 59 -12.99 -3.63 5.17
CA LYS A 59 -11.77 -4.34 4.82
C LYS A 59 -10.62 -3.91 5.75
N ILE A 60 -9.92 -4.90 6.30
CA ILE A 60 -8.69 -4.69 7.08
C ILE A 60 -7.58 -4.21 6.13
N LYS A 61 -6.94 -3.09 6.48
CA LYS A 61 -5.84 -2.48 5.74
C LYS A 61 -4.49 -2.84 6.38
N PRO A 62 -3.39 -2.84 5.63
CA PRO A 62 -2.03 -3.01 6.19
C PRO A 62 -1.69 -2.00 7.29
N ALA A 63 -2.15 -0.75 7.15
CA ALA A 63 -1.99 0.28 8.19
C ALA A 63 -2.66 -0.11 9.52
N ASP A 64 -3.81 -0.80 9.48
CA ASP A 64 -4.47 -1.28 10.70
C ASP A 64 -3.58 -2.30 11.42
N ILE A 65 -2.90 -3.20 10.68
CA ILE A 65 -1.94 -4.18 11.23
C ILE A 65 -0.71 -3.49 11.85
N SER A 66 -0.22 -2.41 11.24
CA SER A 66 0.86 -1.60 11.80
C SER A 66 0.45 -1.00 13.15
N VAL A 67 -0.74 -0.40 13.22
CA VAL A 67 -1.25 0.26 14.43
C VAL A 67 -1.45 -0.73 15.56
N ILE A 68 -2.08 -1.88 15.30
CA ILE A 68 -2.28 -2.90 16.37
C ILE A 68 -0.95 -3.45 16.87
N SER A 69 0.06 -3.61 15.99
CA SER A 69 1.37 -4.12 16.40
C SER A 69 2.05 -3.14 17.36
N ARG A 70 1.96 -1.83 17.08
CA ARG A 70 2.43 -0.78 17.98
C ARG A 70 1.67 -0.76 19.29
N GLN A 71 0.34 -0.87 19.25
CA GLN A 71 -0.49 -0.91 20.47
C GLN A 71 -0.16 -2.12 21.35
N ILE A 72 0.04 -3.31 20.77
CA ILE A 72 0.48 -4.49 21.52
C ILE A 72 1.84 -4.23 22.16
N ALA A 73 2.82 -3.69 21.41
CA ALA A 73 4.14 -3.34 21.94
C ALA A 73 4.03 -2.40 23.15
N THR A 74 3.25 -1.31 23.03
CA THR A 74 3.05 -0.33 24.11
C THR A 74 2.39 -0.94 25.35
N MET A 75 1.38 -1.81 25.16
CA MET A 75 0.69 -2.44 26.28
C MET A 75 1.58 -3.47 27.00
N LEU A 76 2.33 -4.27 26.24
CA LEU A 76 3.31 -5.20 26.80
C LEU A 76 4.42 -4.46 27.58
N ALA A 77 4.93 -3.36 27.04
CA ALA A 77 5.92 -2.51 27.71
C ALA A 77 5.38 -1.86 28.99
N ALA A 78 4.06 -1.61 29.05
CA ALA A 78 3.38 -1.14 30.26
C ALA A 78 3.10 -2.28 31.27
N GLY A 79 3.59 -3.50 31.02
CA GLY A 79 3.41 -4.67 31.90
C GLY A 79 2.04 -5.33 31.80
N VAL A 80 1.21 -4.97 30.81
CA VAL A 80 -0.10 -5.60 30.59
C VAL A 80 0.11 -6.98 29.96
N THR A 81 -0.64 -7.98 30.41
CA THR A 81 -0.57 -9.32 29.81
C THR A 81 -1.01 -9.31 28.33
N LEU A 82 -0.46 -10.22 27.53
CA LEU A 82 -0.81 -10.35 26.11
C LEU A 82 -2.32 -10.49 25.89
N ILE A 83 -2.99 -11.37 26.65
CA ILE A 83 -4.42 -11.63 26.52
C ILE A 83 -5.23 -10.36 26.78
N GLN A 84 -4.94 -9.65 27.88
CA GLN A 84 -5.60 -8.39 28.21
C GLN A 84 -5.35 -7.30 27.15
N SER A 85 -4.12 -7.23 26.63
CA SER A 85 -3.76 -6.30 25.55
C SER A 85 -4.60 -6.54 24.30
N LEU A 86 -4.71 -7.80 23.86
CA LEU A 86 -5.53 -8.19 22.71
C LEU A 86 -7.02 -7.86 22.93
N GLU A 87 -7.55 -8.13 24.12
CA GLU A 87 -8.95 -7.81 24.46
C GLU A 87 -9.24 -6.31 24.42
N MET A 88 -8.39 -5.49 25.03
CA MET A 88 -8.56 -4.04 25.07
C MET A 88 -8.50 -3.43 23.67
N ILE A 89 -7.53 -3.87 22.86
CA ILE A 89 -7.39 -3.42 21.48
C ILE A 89 -8.61 -3.87 20.65
N ALA A 90 -9.04 -5.13 20.80
CA ALA A 90 -10.23 -5.64 20.11
C ALA A 90 -11.51 -4.88 20.47
N GLN A 91 -11.69 -4.46 21.73
CA GLN A 91 -12.86 -3.70 22.15
C GLN A 91 -12.80 -2.23 21.69
N GLY A 92 -11.61 -1.63 21.66
CA GLY A 92 -11.40 -0.23 21.28
C GLY A 92 -11.34 0.03 19.76
N HIS A 93 -11.20 -1.00 18.93
CA HIS A 93 -10.97 -0.80 17.50
C HIS A 93 -12.25 -0.40 16.73
N ALA A 94 -12.18 0.68 15.94
CA ALA A 94 -13.32 1.20 15.18
C ALA A 94 -13.84 0.22 14.11
N ASN A 95 -12.93 -0.46 13.39
CA ASN A 95 -13.27 -1.42 12.34
C ASN A 95 -13.84 -2.75 12.93
N PRO A 96 -15.11 -3.12 12.68
CA PRO A 96 -15.71 -4.36 13.20
C PRO A 96 -15.01 -5.64 12.74
N SER A 97 -14.45 -5.67 11.52
CA SER A 97 -13.72 -6.83 11.01
C SER A 97 -12.44 -7.07 11.79
N MET A 98 -11.78 -5.99 12.23
CA MET A 98 -10.59 -6.08 13.06
C MET A 98 -10.94 -6.57 14.48
N ARG A 99 -12.05 -6.08 15.06
CA ARG A 99 -12.54 -6.58 16.35
C ARG A 99 -12.79 -8.09 16.31
N LYS A 100 -13.39 -8.56 15.22
CA LYS A 100 -13.63 -9.98 14.99
C LYS A 100 -12.31 -10.77 14.87
N LEU A 101 -11.37 -10.31 14.04
CA LEU A 101 -10.07 -10.95 13.86
C LEU A 101 -9.31 -11.07 15.20
N LEU A 102 -9.20 -9.96 15.94
CA LEU A 102 -8.52 -9.96 17.23
C LEU A 102 -9.26 -10.81 18.27
N GLY A 103 -10.59 -10.84 18.24
CA GLY A 103 -11.39 -11.72 19.08
C GLY A 103 -11.11 -13.20 18.83
N GLU A 104 -11.06 -13.63 17.55
CA GLU A 104 -10.70 -15.00 17.16
C GLU A 104 -9.29 -15.37 17.64
N ILE A 105 -8.31 -14.48 17.43
CA ILE A 105 -6.93 -14.70 17.91
C ILE A 105 -6.89 -14.77 19.45
N THR A 106 -7.64 -13.91 20.14
CA THR A 106 -7.69 -13.89 21.61
C THR A 106 -8.27 -15.19 22.16
N GLU A 107 -9.35 -15.72 21.57
CA GLU A 107 -9.97 -16.99 22.00
C GLU A 107 -9.01 -18.18 21.82
N GLU A 108 -8.27 -18.21 20.71
CA GLU A 108 -7.24 -19.22 20.45
C GLU A 108 -6.13 -19.21 21.50
N VAL A 109 -5.60 -18.02 21.81
CA VAL A 109 -4.54 -17.86 22.81
C VAL A 109 -5.04 -18.19 24.22
N LYS A 110 -6.27 -17.79 24.56
CA LYS A 110 -6.92 -18.18 25.83
C LYS A 110 -7.13 -19.69 25.97
N SER A 111 -7.30 -20.38 24.84
CA SER A 111 -7.44 -21.84 24.80
C SER A 111 -6.10 -22.58 24.97
N GLY A 112 -4.99 -21.84 25.12
CA GLY A 112 -3.65 -22.38 25.33
C GLY A 112 -2.83 -22.57 24.07
N ASN A 113 -3.34 -22.15 22.90
CA ASN A 113 -2.56 -22.20 21.67
C ASN A 113 -1.54 -21.06 21.61
N PRO A 114 -0.31 -21.28 21.11
CA PRO A 114 0.64 -20.20 20.90
C PRO A 114 0.09 -19.10 19.99
N LEU A 115 0.37 -17.84 20.30
CA LEU A 115 -0.03 -16.67 19.53
C LEU A 115 0.44 -16.77 18.08
N SER A 116 1.69 -17.18 17.86
CA SER A 116 2.23 -17.42 16.52
C SER A 116 1.37 -18.39 15.70
N SER A 117 0.86 -19.46 16.33
CA SER A 117 -0.02 -20.44 15.68
C SER A 117 -1.41 -19.88 15.39
N ALA A 118 -1.96 -19.06 16.30
CA ALA A 118 -3.22 -18.37 16.07
C ALA A 118 -3.11 -17.36 14.91
N LEU A 119 -2.01 -16.60 14.83
CA LEU A 119 -1.74 -15.65 13.76
C LEU A 119 -1.58 -16.33 12.39
N ARG A 120 -0.91 -17.49 12.33
CA ARG A 120 -0.72 -18.27 11.09
C ARG A 120 -2.03 -18.74 10.44
N LYS A 121 -3.13 -18.83 11.20
CA LYS A 121 -4.48 -19.12 10.64
C LYS A 121 -5.00 -17.97 9.76
N HIS A 122 -4.36 -16.80 9.81
CA HIS A 122 -4.75 -15.60 9.07
C HIS A 122 -3.63 -15.06 8.16
N PRO A 123 -3.16 -15.84 7.16
CA PRO A 123 -2.01 -15.50 6.30
C PRO A 123 -2.25 -14.28 5.40
N LEU A 124 -3.49 -13.82 5.29
CA LEU A 124 -3.83 -12.59 4.55
C LEU A 124 -3.33 -11.33 5.27
N TYR A 125 -3.14 -11.39 6.59
CA TYR A 125 -2.82 -10.23 7.43
C TYR A 125 -1.47 -10.35 8.12
N PHE A 126 -1.09 -11.58 8.49
CA PHE A 126 0.19 -11.89 9.12
C PHE A 126 1.00 -12.76 8.15
N ASP A 127 2.11 -12.22 7.69
CA ASP A 127 3.07 -12.95 6.86
C ASP A 127 3.90 -13.93 7.72
N ASP A 128 4.57 -14.88 7.07
CA ASP A 128 5.35 -15.90 7.77
C ASP A 128 6.42 -15.28 8.69
N LEU A 129 7.06 -14.20 8.22
CA LEU A 129 8.01 -13.40 9.02
C LEU A 129 7.39 -12.90 10.32
N TYR A 130 6.20 -12.28 10.26
CA TYR A 130 5.50 -11.79 11.46
C TYR A 130 5.27 -12.93 12.44
N CYS A 131 4.78 -14.07 11.95
CA CYS A 131 4.51 -15.24 12.76
C CYS A 131 5.78 -15.86 13.36
N ASP A 132 6.88 -15.91 12.62
CA ASP A 132 8.17 -16.43 13.06
C ASP A 132 8.81 -15.54 14.13
N LEU A 133 8.76 -14.22 13.94
CA LEU A 133 9.23 -13.26 14.95
C LEU A 133 8.45 -13.41 16.25
N VAL A 134 7.12 -13.45 16.17
CA VAL A 134 6.26 -13.67 17.34
C VAL A 134 6.61 -15.00 18.00
N TYR A 135 6.78 -16.09 17.23
CA TYR A 135 7.17 -17.38 17.77
C TYR A 135 8.49 -17.32 18.55
N THR A 136 9.53 -16.68 18.00
CA THR A 136 10.80 -16.46 18.70
C THR A 136 10.61 -15.64 19.97
N GLY A 137 9.74 -14.63 19.95
CA GLY A 137 9.38 -13.83 21.12
C GLY A 137 8.64 -14.62 22.20
N GLU A 138 7.74 -15.52 21.81
CA GLU A 138 7.04 -16.42 22.72
C GLU A 138 8.02 -17.37 23.42
N GLN A 139 8.92 -17.99 22.66
CA GLN A 139 9.88 -18.97 23.20
C GLN A 139 10.94 -18.34 24.10
N SER A 140 11.36 -17.12 23.78
CA SER A 140 12.37 -16.37 24.57
C SER A 140 11.77 -15.56 25.72
N GLY A 141 10.43 -15.47 25.81
CA GLY A 141 9.75 -14.59 26.76
C GLY A 141 9.93 -13.09 26.46
N ALA A 142 10.51 -12.73 25.31
CA ALA A 142 10.82 -11.35 24.91
C ALA A 142 9.78 -10.76 23.96
N LEU A 143 8.49 -11.11 24.14
CA LEU A 143 7.40 -10.64 23.28
C LEU A 143 7.32 -9.11 23.18
N GLU A 144 7.59 -8.39 24.26
CA GLU A 144 7.63 -6.91 24.27
C GLU A 144 8.62 -6.37 23.23
N THR A 145 9.88 -6.80 23.32
CA THR A 145 10.95 -6.36 22.43
C THR A 145 10.69 -6.76 20.98
N ILE A 146 10.12 -7.95 20.77
CA ILE A 146 9.76 -8.43 19.44
C ILE A 146 8.63 -7.59 18.84
N TYR A 147 7.57 -7.31 19.59
CA TYR A 147 6.47 -6.49 19.12
C TYR A 147 6.90 -5.06 18.82
N ASP A 148 7.82 -4.49 19.61
CA ASP A 148 8.39 -3.16 19.32
C ASP A 148 9.14 -3.13 17.97
N ARG A 149 9.94 -4.16 17.70
CA ARG A 149 10.65 -4.33 16.42
C ARG A 149 9.70 -4.52 15.25
N ILE A 150 8.70 -5.38 15.41
CA ILE A 150 7.65 -5.61 14.41
C ILE A 150 6.90 -4.31 14.11
N ALA A 151 6.50 -3.57 15.15
CA ALA A 151 5.79 -2.30 15.02
C ALA A 151 6.63 -1.29 14.25
N THR A 152 7.89 -1.09 14.65
CA THR A 152 8.81 -0.17 13.99
C THR A 152 9.02 -0.53 12.52
N TYR A 153 9.18 -1.83 12.21
CA TYR A 153 9.29 -2.30 10.83
C TYR A 153 8.03 -2.00 10.00
N LYS A 154 6.84 -2.34 10.51
CA LYS A 154 5.57 -2.11 9.79
C LYS A 154 5.28 -0.61 9.62
N GLU A 155 5.62 0.21 10.60
CA GLU A 155 5.47 1.68 10.53
C GLU A 155 6.36 2.27 9.45
N LYS A 156 7.65 1.92 9.43
CA LYS A 156 8.58 2.37 8.39
C LYS A 156 8.14 1.92 7.00
N ALA A 157 7.73 0.66 6.86
CA ALA A 157 7.28 0.12 5.58
C ALA A 157 6.01 0.82 5.05
N GLU A 158 5.02 1.07 5.92
CA GLU A 158 3.80 1.79 5.53
C GLU A 158 4.06 3.29 5.30
N ALA A 159 4.95 3.92 6.08
CA ALA A 159 5.37 5.30 5.88
C ALA A 159 6.02 5.49 4.50
N LEU A 160 6.98 4.64 4.14
CA LEU A 160 7.63 4.65 2.82
C LEU A 160 6.62 4.47 1.69
N LYS A 161 5.74 3.46 1.82
CA LYS A 161 4.68 3.19 0.83
C LYS A 161 3.72 4.37 0.70
N SER A 162 3.34 4.98 1.82
CA SER A 162 2.47 6.16 1.87
C SER A 162 3.14 7.37 1.22
N LYS A 163 4.44 7.59 1.48
CA LYS A 163 5.24 8.65 0.85
C LYS A 163 5.25 8.49 -0.67
N ILE A 164 5.61 7.30 -1.17
CA ILE A 164 5.61 6.98 -2.61
C ILE A 164 4.21 7.22 -3.21
N LYS A 165 3.16 6.72 -2.56
CA LYS A 165 1.79 6.88 -3.05
C LYS A 165 1.37 8.35 -3.10
N LYS A 166 1.73 9.14 -2.10
CA LYS A 166 1.43 10.58 -2.04
C LYS A 166 2.20 11.35 -3.11
N ALA A 167 3.49 11.07 -3.29
CA ALA A 167 4.33 11.67 -4.33
C ALA A 167 3.76 11.39 -5.74
N MET A 168 3.24 10.19 -5.99
CA MET A 168 2.60 9.84 -7.26
C MET A 168 1.20 10.41 -7.47
N PHE A 169 0.52 10.85 -6.40
CA PHE A 169 -0.86 11.32 -6.51
C PHE A 169 -0.96 12.61 -7.32
N TYR A 170 -0.09 13.59 -7.03
CA TYR A 170 -0.11 14.90 -7.70
C TYR A 170 0.11 14.78 -9.22
N PRO A 171 1.15 14.07 -9.72
CA PRO A 171 1.35 13.90 -11.17
C PRO A 171 0.19 13.21 -11.87
N ILE A 172 -0.36 12.15 -11.26
CA ILE A 172 -1.49 11.43 -11.83
C ILE A 172 -2.71 12.35 -11.87
N ALA A 173 -2.99 13.10 -10.80
CA ALA A 173 -4.12 14.02 -10.75
C ALA A 173 -4.03 15.09 -11.84
N VAL A 174 -2.87 15.72 -12.01
CA VAL A 174 -2.70 16.76 -13.04
C VAL A 174 -2.78 16.17 -14.44
N LEU A 175 -2.16 15.02 -14.70
CA LEU A 175 -2.27 14.33 -16.00
C LEU A 175 -3.71 13.95 -16.33
N VAL A 176 -4.48 13.49 -15.35
CA VAL A 176 -5.91 13.18 -15.54
C VAL A 176 -6.70 14.44 -15.87
N VAL A 177 -6.48 15.54 -15.14
CA VAL A 177 -7.15 16.82 -15.43
C VAL A 177 -6.75 17.35 -16.81
N ALA A 178 -5.46 17.31 -17.15
CA ALA A 178 -4.93 17.67 -18.46
C ALA A 178 -5.62 16.88 -19.58
N PHE A 179 -5.66 15.56 -19.43
CA PHE A 179 -6.28 14.65 -20.38
C PHE A 179 -7.78 14.96 -20.56
N ILE A 180 -8.51 15.21 -19.47
CA ILE A 180 -9.93 15.58 -19.52
C ILE A 180 -10.12 16.91 -20.27
N VAL A 181 -9.35 17.95 -19.92
CA VAL A 181 -9.44 19.26 -20.57
C VAL A 181 -9.13 19.16 -22.06
N THR A 182 -8.03 18.49 -22.42
CA THR A 182 -7.66 18.24 -23.83
C THR A 182 -8.75 17.49 -24.58
N THR A 183 -9.35 16.46 -23.97
CA THR A 183 -10.44 15.69 -24.58
C THR A 183 -11.68 16.56 -24.81
N ILE A 184 -12.05 17.41 -23.85
CA ILE A 184 -13.17 18.35 -23.99
C ILE A 184 -12.90 19.35 -25.13
N LEU A 185 -11.70 19.92 -25.19
CA LEU A 185 -11.34 20.84 -26.27
C LEU A 185 -11.42 20.16 -27.65
N LEU A 186 -10.89 18.95 -27.78
CA LEU A 186 -10.94 18.19 -29.02
C LEU A 186 -12.36 17.81 -29.43
N ILE A 187 -13.24 17.40 -28.51
CA ILE A 187 -14.59 16.94 -28.84
C ILE A 187 -15.56 18.10 -29.10
N PHE A 188 -15.45 19.19 -28.35
CA PHE A 188 -16.46 20.27 -28.39
C PHE A 188 -15.97 21.55 -29.05
N VAL A 189 -14.73 21.97 -28.77
CA VAL A 189 -14.26 23.30 -29.17
C VAL A 189 -13.67 23.28 -30.58
N VAL A 190 -12.78 22.34 -30.86
CA VAL A 190 -12.10 22.21 -32.15
C VAL A 190 -13.09 22.04 -33.33
N PRO A 191 -14.19 21.26 -33.24
CA PRO A 191 -15.15 21.12 -34.33
C PRO A 191 -15.98 22.38 -34.60
N GLN A 192 -16.30 23.16 -33.55
CA GLN A 192 -16.99 24.44 -33.74
C GLN A 192 -16.15 25.41 -34.57
N PHE A 193 -14.82 25.40 -34.39
CA PHE A 193 -13.92 26.19 -35.22
C PHE A 193 -13.82 25.66 -36.64
N GLU A 194 -13.89 24.34 -36.84
CA GLU A 194 -13.94 23.73 -38.16
C GLU A 194 -15.14 24.21 -38.98
N GLU A 195 -16.33 24.19 -38.39
CA GLU A 195 -17.57 24.67 -39.04
C GLU A 195 -17.43 26.14 -39.44
N ILE A 196 -16.91 26.99 -38.55
CA ILE A 196 -16.66 28.40 -38.81
C ILE A 196 -15.72 28.55 -40.02
N PHE A 197 -14.56 27.90 -40.02
CA PHE A 197 -13.58 28.08 -41.10
C PHE A 197 -13.99 27.46 -42.43
N SER A 198 -14.73 26.34 -42.41
CA SER A 198 -15.26 25.72 -43.62
C SER A 198 -16.20 26.66 -44.41
N SER A 199 -16.84 27.62 -43.73
CA SER A 199 -17.71 28.60 -44.36
C SER A 199 -16.98 29.73 -45.10
N PHE A 200 -15.67 29.92 -44.86
CA PHE A 200 -14.87 30.99 -45.47
C PHE A 200 -14.17 30.57 -46.78
N GLY A 201 -14.19 29.28 -47.16
CA GLY A 201 -13.66 28.81 -48.45
C GLY A 201 -12.14 28.90 -48.62
N ALA A 202 -11.39 29.15 -47.54
CA ALA A 202 -9.92 29.16 -47.53
C ALA A 202 -9.36 27.77 -47.16
N GLU A 203 -8.22 27.39 -47.73
CA GLU A 203 -7.50 26.18 -47.31
C GLU A 203 -6.94 26.36 -45.90
N LEU A 204 -7.19 25.39 -45.03
CA LEU A 204 -6.71 25.42 -43.65
C LEU A 204 -5.21 25.08 -43.58
N PRO A 205 -4.43 25.75 -42.72
CA PRO A 205 -3.03 25.39 -42.50
C PRO A 205 -2.86 23.92 -42.10
N ALA A 206 -1.77 23.29 -42.56
CA ALA A 206 -1.51 21.86 -42.35
C ALA A 206 -1.55 21.43 -40.87
N PHE A 207 -1.08 22.28 -39.97
CA PHE A 207 -1.12 22.02 -38.53
C PHE A 207 -2.55 22.01 -37.96
N THR A 208 -3.42 22.91 -38.43
CA THR A 208 -4.84 22.93 -38.07
C THR A 208 -5.55 21.68 -38.58
N VAL A 209 -5.30 21.28 -39.83
CA VAL A 209 -5.86 20.05 -40.42
C VAL A 209 -5.44 18.81 -39.62
N PHE A 210 -4.19 18.74 -39.16
CA PHE A 210 -3.71 17.65 -38.32
C PHE A 210 -4.48 17.56 -36.99
N VAL A 211 -4.67 18.69 -36.30
CA VAL A 211 -5.43 18.74 -35.03
C VAL A 211 -6.91 18.39 -35.25
N LEU A 212 -7.52 18.86 -36.34
CA LEU A 212 -8.88 18.48 -36.74
C LEU A 212 -9.00 16.97 -37.00
N GLY A 213 -8.00 16.37 -37.65
CA GLY A 213 -7.92 14.92 -37.86
C GLY A 213 -7.91 14.14 -36.54
N ILE A 214 -7.13 14.59 -35.56
CA ILE A 214 -7.13 14.00 -34.21
C ILE A 214 -8.49 14.16 -33.54
N SER A 215 -9.09 15.36 -33.62
CA SER A 215 -10.40 15.64 -33.06
C SER A 215 -11.48 14.70 -33.61
N ARG A 216 -11.58 14.55 -34.93
CA ARG A 216 -12.52 13.63 -35.60
C ARG A 216 -12.28 12.18 -35.17
N PHE A 217 -11.03 11.74 -35.12
CA PHE A 217 -10.67 10.39 -34.64
C PHE A 217 -11.13 10.16 -33.19
N VAL A 218 -10.94 11.14 -32.31
CA VAL A 218 -11.37 11.06 -30.90
C VAL A 218 -12.90 11.10 -30.79
N GLN A 219 -13.61 11.84 -31.64
CA GLN A 219 -15.08 11.85 -31.63
C GLN A 219 -15.66 10.51 -32.09
N ASP A 220 -15.16 9.98 -33.22
CA ASP A 220 -15.69 8.75 -33.83
C ASP A 220 -15.32 7.50 -33.02
N TYR A 221 -14.08 7.42 -32.56
CA TYR A 221 -13.53 6.22 -31.91
C TYR A 221 -13.28 6.38 -30.40
N GLY A 222 -13.47 7.56 -29.81
CA GLY A 222 -13.12 7.83 -28.42
C GLY A 222 -13.78 6.90 -27.42
N ILE A 223 -15.06 6.56 -27.61
CA ILE A 223 -15.78 5.61 -26.75
C ILE A 223 -15.21 4.20 -26.88
N PHE A 224 -14.89 3.76 -28.10
CA PHE A 224 -14.27 2.45 -28.34
C PHE A 224 -12.85 2.38 -27.77
N ILE A 225 -12.07 3.46 -27.88
CA ILE A 225 -10.74 3.58 -27.27
C ILE A 225 -10.85 3.54 -25.74
N ALA A 226 -11.78 4.29 -25.15
CA ALA A 226 -12.01 4.31 -23.71
C ALA A 226 -12.41 2.91 -23.19
N MET A 227 -13.33 2.23 -23.86
CA MET A 227 -13.71 0.85 -23.53
C MET A 227 -12.54 -0.12 -23.72
N GLY A 228 -11.77 0.01 -24.80
CA GLY A 228 -10.59 -0.81 -25.07
C GLY A 228 -9.52 -0.67 -23.99
N VAL A 229 -9.19 0.56 -23.59
CA VAL A 229 -8.25 0.87 -22.50
C VAL A 229 -8.77 0.32 -21.17
N ALA A 230 -10.06 0.51 -20.87
CA ALA A 230 -10.67 -0.03 -19.65
C ALA A 230 -10.63 -1.56 -19.60
N ALA A 231 -10.96 -2.23 -20.71
CA ALA A 231 -10.92 -3.69 -20.84
C ALA A 231 -9.49 -4.23 -20.75
N ALA A 232 -8.54 -3.60 -21.44
CA ALA A 232 -7.12 -3.95 -21.37
C ALA A 232 -6.58 -3.77 -19.95
N GLY A 233 -6.91 -2.67 -19.28
CA GLY A 233 -6.54 -2.41 -17.89
C GLY A 233 -7.11 -3.46 -16.93
N PHE A 234 -8.38 -3.80 -17.07
CA PHE A 234 -9.02 -4.84 -16.27
C PHE A 234 -8.38 -6.22 -16.49
N MET A 235 -8.14 -6.59 -17.75
CA MET A 235 -7.48 -7.84 -18.11
C MET A 235 -6.05 -7.90 -17.61
N PHE A 236 -5.30 -6.81 -17.72
CA PHE A 236 -3.94 -6.69 -17.19
C PHE A 236 -3.92 -6.86 -15.68
N VAL A 237 -4.77 -6.15 -14.93
CA VAL A 237 -4.86 -6.29 -13.46
C VAL A 237 -5.22 -7.71 -13.06
N ARG A 238 -6.16 -8.34 -13.78
CA ARG A 238 -6.55 -9.74 -13.53
C ARG A 238 -5.42 -10.71 -13.82
N ALA A 239 -4.74 -10.56 -14.95
CA ALA A 239 -3.62 -11.40 -15.36
C ALA A 239 -2.43 -11.24 -14.41
N HIS A 240 -2.10 -10.00 -14.01
CA HIS A 240 -1.02 -9.69 -13.09
C HIS A 240 -1.27 -10.28 -11.69
N ARG A 241 -2.52 -10.24 -11.19
CA ARG A 241 -2.86 -10.90 -9.92
C ARG A 241 -2.78 -12.42 -9.98
N ARG A 242 -3.05 -13.04 -11.13
CA ARG A 242 -3.08 -14.51 -11.28
C ARG A 242 -1.74 -15.13 -11.67
N SER A 243 -0.95 -14.47 -12.51
CA SER A 243 0.28 -15.03 -13.08
C SER A 243 1.52 -14.49 -12.39
N GLN A 244 2.25 -15.38 -11.70
CA GLN A 244 3.54 -15.02 -11.09
C GLN A 244 4.58 -14.63 -12.14
N LYS A 245 4.67 -15.37 -13.25
CA LYS A 245 5.58 -15.04 -14.36
C LYS A 245 5.36 -13.62 -14.90
N LEU A 246 4.10 -13.20 -15.01
CA LEU A 246 3.78 -11.85 -15.48
C LEU A 246 4.20 -10.79 -14.43
N ARG A 247 3.98 -11.03 -13.14
CA ARG A 247 4.45 -10.13 -12.08
C ARG A 247 5.96 -9.98 -12.11
N ASP A 248 6.67 -11.09 -12.18
CA ASP A 248 8.14 -11.10 -12.14
C ASP A 248 8.74 -10.45 -13.40
N SER A 249 8.08 -10.62 -14.56
CA SER A 249 8.48 -9.92 -15.79
C SER A 249 8.23 -8.41 -15.71
N VAL A 250 7.11 -7.97 -15.12
CA VAL A 250 6.83 -6.55 -14.90
C VAL A 250 7.86 -5.95 -13.94
N ASP A 251 8.14 -6.65 -12.83
CA ASP A 251 9.16 -6.27 -11.84
C ASP A 251 10.55 -6.15 -12.47
N ARG A 252 10.90 -7.01 -13.43
CA ARG A 252 12.19 -6.91 -14.13
C ARG A 252 12.25 -5.73 -15.09
N ASN A 253 11.13 -5.44 -15.77
CA ASN A 253 11.07 -4.37 -16.76
C ASN A 253 10.99 -2.98 -16.12
N ILE A 254 10.31 -2.83 -14.98
CA ILE A 254 10.19 -1.55 -14.28
C ILE A 254 11.55 -1.03 -13.78
N LEU A 255 12.50 -1.93 -13.48
CA LEU A 255 13.88 -1.56 -13.08
C LEU A 255 14.71 -0.94 -14.21
N LYS A 256 14.26 -1.05 -15.47
CA LYS A 256 14.92 -0.43 -16.64
C LYS A 256 14.45 0.99 -16.91
N ILE A 257 13.35 1.42 -16.28
CA ILE A 257 12.82 2.77 -16.46
C ILE A 257 13.78 3.78 -15.81
N PRO A 258 14.23 4.83 -16.51
CA PRO A 258 15.07 5.86 -15.91
C PRO A 258 14.42 6.50 -14.70
N VAL A 259 15.21 6.89 -13.70
CA VAL A 259 14.78 7.46 -12.41
C VAL A 259 13.97 6.50 -11.54
N ILE A 260 12.83 5.98 -12.01
CA ILE A 260 11.97 5.04 -11.26
C ILE A 260 12.72 3.74 -10.95
N GLY A 261 13.44 3.19 -11.93
CA GLY A 261 14.17 1.93 -11.77
C GLY A 261 15.28 2.05 -10.74
N GLU A 262 15.94 3.20 -10.66
CA GLU A 262 16.96 3.45 -9.64
C GLU A 262 16.35 3.59 -8.24
N ILE A 263 15.24 4.32 -8.09
CA ILE A 263 14.48 4.39 -6.83
C ILE A 263 14.08 2.99 -6.37
N LEU A 264 13.56 2.16 -7.28
CA LEU A 264 13.12 0.81 -6.94
C LEU A 264 14.29 -0.10 -6.56
N LYS A 265 15.46 0.01 -7.20
CA LYS A 265 16.68 -0.70 -6.80
C LYS A 265 17.09 -0.33 -5.38
N LYS A 266 17.23 0.97 -5.10
CA LYS A 266 17.61 1.48 -3.76
C LYS A 266 16.57 1.10 -2.69
N ALA A 267 15.29 1.20 -3.02
CA ALA A 267 14.20 0.80 -2.13
C ALA A 267 14.14 -0.72 -1.88
N SER A 268 14.60 -1.54 -2.83
CA SER A 268 14.72 -2.99 -2.64
C SER A 268 15.89 -3.33 -1.71
N ILE A 269 17.03 -2.64 -1.88
CA ILE A 269 18.19 -2.75 -0.99
C ILE A 269 17.83 -2.32 0.43
N ALA A 270 17.21 -1.14 0.60
CA ALA A 270 16.77 -0.62 1.89
C ALA A 270 15.84 -1.59 2.62
N ARG A 271 14.85 -2.16 1.92
CA ARG A 271 13.93 -3.15 2.50
C ARG A 271 14.65 -4.44 2.87
N PHE A 272 15.50 -4.95 1.99
CA PHE A 272 16.32 -6.14 2.27
C PHE A 272 17.17 -5.94 3.54
N THR A 273 17.96 -4.88 3.62
CA THR A 273 18.88 -4.66 4.75
C THR A 273 18.14 -4.29 6.03
N ARG A 274 17.05 -3.50 5.95
CA ARG A 274 16.22 -3.18 7.13
C ARG A 274 15.56 -4.42 7.71
N THR A 275 14.95 -5.25 6.85
CA THR A 275 14.32 -6.50 7.28
C THR A 275 15.37 -7.40 7.89
N LEU A 276 16.48 -7.65 7.19
CA LEU A 276 17.54 -8.53 7.68
C LEU A 276 18.12 -8.06 9.02
N ALA A 277 18.42 -6.75 9.17
CA ALA A 277 18.90 -6.17 10.42
C ALA A 277 17.92 -6.42 11.58
N THR A 278 16.63 -6.17 11.34
CA THR A 278 15.59 -6.25 12.36
C THR A 278 15.36 -7.70 12.80
N THR A 279 15.32 -8.62 11.84
CA THR A 279 15.13 -10.05 12.10
C THR A 279 16.35 -10.69 12.76
N PHE A 280 17.54 -10.33 12.29
CA PHE A 280 18.78 -10.89 12.80
C PHE A 280 19.03 -10.42 14.24
N ALA A 281 18.86 -9.11 14.51
CA ALA A 281 18.95 -8.59 15.87
C ALA A 281 17.85 -9.15 16.79
N ALA A 282 16.75 -9.70 16.24
CA ALA A 282 15.67 -10.33 17.00
C ALA A 282 15.96 -11.79 17.35
N GLY A 283 17.17 -12.29 17.01
CA GLY A 283 17.59 -13.65 17.27
C GLY A 283 17.05 -14.67 16.26
N VAL A 284 16.45 -14.23 15.15
CA VAL A 284 16.03 -15.15 14.08
C VAL A 284 17.29 -15.70 13.37
N PRO A 285 17.41 -17.02 13.19
CA PRO A 285 18.54 -17.61 12.45
C PRO A 285 18.69 -16.99 11.06
N LEU A 286 19.94 -16.78 10.61
CA LEU A 286 20.27 -16.06 9.37
C LEU A 286 19.50 -16.58 8.15
N ILE A 287 19.34 -17.90 8.01
CA ILE A 287 18.63 -18.52 6.88
C ILE A 287 17.15 -18.08 6.85
N GLY A 288 16.47 -18.09 8.00
CA GLY A 288 15.08 -17.63 8.11
C GLY A 288 14.95 -16.11 7.97
N ALA A 289 15.94 -15.38 8.47
CA ALA A 289 16.05 -13.94 8.29
C ALA A 289 16.20 -13.54 6.80
N LEU A 290 16.99 -14.28 6.03
CA LEU A 290 17.15 -14.09 4.58
C LEU A 290 15.87 -14.43 3.80
N GLU A 291 15.15 -15.50 4.18
CA GLU A 291 13.85 -15.82 3.56
C GLU A 291 12.83 -14.69 3.76
N SER A 292 12.78 -14.17 4.98
CA SER A 292 11.96 -13.02 5.33
C SER A 292 12.34 -11.76 4.54
N ALA A 293 13.64 -11.49 4.43
CA ALA A 293 14.15 -10.36 3.66
C ALA A 293 13.87 -10.51 2.15
N ALA A 294 13.86 -11.74 1.62
CA ALA A 294 13.46 -12.00 0.24
C ALA A 294 12.00 -11.63 -0.01
N GLY A 295 11.09 -12.01 0.89
CA GLY A 295 9.68 -11.63 0.83
C GLY A 295 9.44 -10.12 0.93
N ALA A 296 10.27 -9.41 1.71
CA ALA A 296 10.17 -7.97 1.92
C ALA A 296 10.81 -7.11 0.83
N SER A 297 11.71 -7.67 0.02
CA SER A 297 12.51 -6.94 -0.99
C SER A 297 11.68 -6.15 -2.01
N GLY A 298 10.44 -6.56 -2.26
CA GLY A 298 9.46 -5.81 -3.06
C GLY A 298 9.69 -5.83 -4.57
N ASN A 299 10.70 -6.56 -5.06
CA ASN A 299 10.96 -6.76 -6.48
C ASN A 299 11.47 -8.19 -6.74
N ALA A 300 10.96 -8.84 -7.78
CA ALA A 300 11.32 -10.22 -8.13
C ALA A 300 12.83 -10.46 -8.33
N VAL A 301 13.57 -9.52 -8.94
CA VAL A 301 15.02 -9.66 -9.20
C VAL A 301 15.80 -9.75 -7.87
N TYR A 302 15.47 -8.87 -6.92
CA TYR A 302 16.10 -8.90 -5.59
C TYR A 302 15.65 -10.11 -4.78
N ARG A 303 14.37 -10.49 -4.85
CA ARG A 303 13.85 -11.70 -4.20
C ARG A 303 14.60 -12.95 -4.65
N GLU A 304 14.77 -13.14 -5.96
CA GLU A 304 15.51 -14.28 -6.53
C GLU A 304 16.98 -14.27 -6.08
N ALA A 305 17.63 -13.09 -6.10
CA ALA A 305 19.01 -12.94 -5.63
C ALA A 305 19.15 -13.29 -4.13
N ILE A 306 18.24 -12.84 -3.28
CA ILE A 306 18.27 -13.14 -1.83
C ILE A 306 18.01 -14.62 -1.56
N LEU A 307 17.09 -15.26 -2.30
CA LEU A 307 16.85 -16.70 -2.19
C LEU A 307 18.07 -17.52 -2.64
N TYR A 308 18.80 -17.05 -3.65
CA TYR A 308 20.08 -17.62 -4.04
C TYR A 308 21.11 -17.47 -2.92
N ILE A 309 21.28 -16.26 -2.36
CA ILE A 309 22.19 -16.01 -1.23
C ILE A 309 21.88 -16.93 -0.06
N ARG A 310 20.60 -17.06 0.31
CA ARG A 310 20.16 -17.99 1.36
C ARG A 310 20.63 -19.42 1.12
N LYS A 311 20.50 -19.91 -0.12
CA LYS A 311 20.90 -21.27 -0.50
C LYS A 311 22.41 -21.46 -0.35
N GLU A 312 23.21 -20.52 -0.82
CA GLU A 312 24.68 -20.60 -0.75
C GLU A 312 25.19 -20.46 0.69
N VAL A 313 24.59 -19.57 1.49
CA VAL A 313 24.90 -19.41 2.92
C VAL A 313 24.53 -20.67 3.71
N ALA A 314 23.40 -21.32 3.38
CA ALA A 314 23.06 -22.61 3.97
C ALA A 314 24.07 -23.71 3.61
N GLY A 315 24.77 -23.58 2.48
CA GLY A 315 25.89 -24.43 2.07
C GLY A 315 27.22 -24.08 2.72
N GLY A 316 27.29 -23.07 3.59
CA GLY A 316 28.48 -22.64 4.31
C GLY A 316 29.29 -21.53 3.64
N MET A 317 28.82 -20.96 2.53
CA MET A 317 29.47 -19.81 1.89
C MET A 317 29.23 -18.52 2.72
N PRO A 318 30.23 -17.65 2.91
CA PRO A 318 30.01 -16.34 3.55
C PRO A 318 29.00 -15.49 2.77
N MET A 319 28.18 -14.70 3.48
CA MET A 319 27.09 -13.95 2.88
C MET A 319 27.59 -12.94 1.86
N HIS A 320 28.66 -12.20 2.14
CA HIS A 320 29.21 -11.22 1.21
C HIS A 320 29.69 -11.85 -0.11
N VAL A 321 30.22 -13.08 -0.08
CA VAL A 321 30.67 -13.81 -1.28
C VAL A 321 29.47 -14.21 -2.13
N ALA A 322 28.44 -14.80 -1.50
CA ALA A 322 27.21 -15.18 -2.17
C ALA A 322 26.49 -13.96 -2.78
N MET A 323 26.51 -12.81 -2.09
CA MET A 323 25.96 -11.55 -2.60
C MET A 323 26.69 -11.06 -3.84
N ARG A 324 28.02 -11.10 -3.84
CA ARG A 324 28.84 -10.68 -4.99
C ARG A 324 28.56 -11.53 -6.23
N ALA A 325 28.28 -12.82 -6.07
CA ALA A 325 27.91 -13.70 -7.19
C ALA A 325 26.61 -13.28 -7.90
N THR A 326 25.68 -12.61 -7.21
CA THR A 326 24.40 -12.18 -7.81
C THR A 326 24.52 -10.95 -8.71
N GLN A 327 25.54 -10.10 -8.52
CA GLN A 327 25.73 -8.83 -9.26
C GLN A 327 24.54 -7.85 -9.19
N VAL A 328 23.63 -8.04 -8.22
CA VAL A 328 22.45 -7.15 -8.03
C VAL A 328 22.71 -6.09 -6.96
N PHE A 329 23.62 -6.39 -6.01
CA PHE A 329 23.95 -5.50 -4.91
C PHE A 329 25.17 -4.64 -5.26
N PRO A 330 25.16 -3.32 -4.94
CA PRO A 330 26.32 -2.45 -5.08
C PRO A 330 27.49 -2.90 -4.20
N ASP A 331 28.71 -2.61 -4.63
CA ASP A 331 29.94 -3.02 -3.92
C ASP A 331 29.96 -2.55 -2.47
N MET A 332 29.55 -1.31 -2.21
CA MET A 332 29.47 -0.73 -0.86
C MET A 332 28.63 -1.61 0.10
N VAL A 333 27.49 -2.13 -0.35
CA VAL A 333 26.63 -3.02 0.45
C VAL A 333 27.37 -4.32 0.77
N THR A 334 27.99 -4.93 -0.25
CA THR A 334 28.72 -6.19 -0.06
C THR A 334 29.93 -6.02 0.86
N GLN A 335 30.64 -4.89 0.79
CA GLN A 335 31.80 -4.58 1.62
C GLN A 335 31.41 -4.33 3.07
N MET A 336 30.36 -3.54 3.32
CA MET A 336 29.88 -3.30 4.69
C MET A 336 29.42 -4.60 5.36
N ILE A 337 28.82 -5.52 4.60
CA ILE A 337 28.45 -6.85 5.10
C ILE A 337 29.69 -7.69 5.38
N ALA A 338 30.71 -7.67 4.50
CA ALA A 338 31.97 -8.38 4.74
C ALA A 338 32.64 -7.90 6.04
N ILE A 339 32.72 -6.58 6.25
CA ILE A 339 33.24 -5.97 7.49
C ILE A 339 32.41 -6.43 8.70
N GLY A 340 31.08 -6.46 8.57
CA GLY A 340 30.19 -6.95 9.62
C GLY A 340 30.40 -8.42 9.95
N GLU A 341 30.61 -9.28 8.94
CA GLU A 341 30.88 -10.70 9.13
C GLU A 341 32.24 -10.95 9.81
N GLU A 342 33.29 -10.21 9.42
CA GLU A 342 34.62 -10.30 10.02
C GLU A 342 34.67 -9.78 11.47
N SER A 343 33.93 -8.70 11.76
CA SER A 343 33.90 -8.07 13.09
C SER A 343 32.83 -8.64 14.03
N GLY A 344 31.93 -9.48 13.52
CA GLY A 344 30.76 -9.99 14.26
C GLY A 344 29.63 -8.97 14.46
N ALA A 345 29.71 -7.79 13.84
CA ALA A 345 28.75 -6.69 13.96
C ALA A 345 27.85 -6.54 12.72
N VAL A 346 27.35 -7.66 12.18
CA VAL A 346 26.51 -7.70 10.96
C VAL A 346 25.22 -6.90 11.13
N ASP A 347 24.59 -6.95 12.31
CA ASP A 347 23.37 -6.22 12.64
C ASP A 347 23.56 -4.70 12.58
N GLU A 348 24.66 -4.19 13.15
CA GLU A 348 24.99 -2.76 13.10
C GLU A 348 25.23 -2.30 11.65
N MET A 349 26.03 -3.07 10.89
CA MET A 349 26.34 -2.74 9.50
C MET A 349 25.09 -2.76 8.62
N LEU A 350 24.22 -3.77 8.76
CA LEU A 350 22.94 -3.82 8.04
C LEU A 350 22.04 -2.64 8.39
N SER A 351 21.99 -2.22 9.66
CA SER A 351 21.20 -1.06 10.09
C SER A 351 21.72 0.26 9.49
N LYS A 352 23.05 0.42 9.39
CA LYS A 352 23.68 1.57 8.72
C LYS A 352 23.36 1.59 7.23
N ILE A 353 23.53 0.45 6.53
CA ILE A 353 23.18 0.34 5.10
C ILE A 353 21.71 0.69 4.89
N ALA A 354 20.81 0.14 5.72
CA ALA A 354 19.37 0.42 5.63
C ALA A 354 19.08 1.92 5.76
N THR A 355 19.73 2.59 6.71
CA THR A 355 19.52 4.03 6.96
C THR A 355 20.03 4.89 5.79
N ILE A 356 21.19 4.54 5.22
CA ILE A 356 21.74 5.23 4.03
C ILE A 356 20.78 5.10 2.84
N TYR A 357 20.35 3.88 2.50
CA TYR A 357 19.46 3.68 1.35
C TYR A 357 18.02 4.15 1.60
N GLU A 358 17.54 4.16 2.85
CA GLU A 358 16.27 4.82 3.21
C GLU A 358 16.35 6.33 2.89
N ALA A 359 17.44 7.00 3.31
CA ALA A 359 17.66 8.42 3.03
C ALA A 359 17.81 8.70 1.53
N GLU A 360 18.60 7.90 0.79
CA GLU A 360 18.73 8.07 -0.65
C GLU A 360 17.40 7.90 -1.40
N VAL A 361 16.56 6.95 -0.97
CA VAL A 361 15.21 6.79 -1.54
C VAL A 361 14.34 8.00 -1.22
N ASP A 362 14.42 8.52 0.01
CA ASP A 362 13.68 9.71 0.41
C ASP A 362 14.07 10.93 -0.44
N ASP A 363 15.37 11.18 -0.61
CA ASP A 363 15.90 12.29 -1.41
C ASP A 363 15.49 12.18 -2.89
N MET A 364 15.54 10.96 -3.46
CA MET A 364 15.14 10.75 -4.85
C MET A 364 13.64 10.92 -5.06
N VAL A 365 12.80 10.51 -4.10
CA VAL A 365 11.35 10.72 -4.16
C VAL A 365 11.02 12.22 -4.09
N ASP A 366 11.73 12.95 -3.24
CA ASP A 366 11.53 14.39 -3.08
C ASP A 366 12.01 15.15 -4.33
N GLY A 367 13.16 14.76 -4.91
CA GLY A 367 13.66 15.31 -6.18
C GLY A 367 12.79 14.97 -7.41
N LEU A 368 12.16 13.79 -7.44
CA LEU A 368 11.23 13.44 -8.51
C LEU A 368 10.01 14.38 -8.49
N THR A 369 9.53 14.71 -7.29
CA THR A 369 8.38 15.61 -7.11
C THR A 369 8.67 17.02 -7.64
N SER A 370 9.88 17.55 -7.43
CA SER A 370 10.27 18.90 -7.89
C SER A 370 10.46 18.99 -9.41
N LEU A 371 10.94 17.94 -10.06
CA LEU A 371 11.11 17.90 -11.53
C LEU A 371 9.79 17.74 -12.29
N LEU A 372 8.81 17.09 -11.67
CA LEU A 372 7.51 16.84 -12.30
C LEU A 372 6.73 18.11 -12.57
N GLU A 373 6.81 19.12 -11.70
CA GLU A 373 6.07 20.37 -11.86
C GLU A 373 6.49 21.15 -13.14
N PRO A 374 7.78 21.44 -13.38
CA PRO A 374 8.23 22.04 -14.65
C PRO A 374 7.87 21.20 -15.88
N MET A 375 8.01 19.87 -15.80
CA MET A 375 7.66 18.99 -16.91
C MET A 375 6.16 19.03 -17.22
N ILE A 376 5.31 19.01 -16.20
CA ILE A 376 3.86 19.09 -16.36
C ILE A 376 3.48 20.44 -16.98
N MET A 377 4.06 21.55 -16.50
CA MET A 377 3.84 22.87 -17.10
C MET A 377 4.29 22.93 -18.56
N ALA A 378 5.45 22.34 -18.89
CA ALA A 378 5.93 22.27 -20.27
C ALA A 378 4.99 21.46 -21.16
N VAL A 379 4.57 20.26 -20.72
CA VAL A 379 3.64 19.41 -21.49
C VAL A 379 2.29 20.09 -21.67
N LEU A 380 1.73 20.66 -20.60
CA LEU A 380 0.47 21.39 -20.67
C LEU A 380 0.57 22.62 -21.57
N GLY A 381 1.66 23.38 -21.46
CA GLY A 381 1.94 24.54 -22.31
C GLY A 381 2.03 24.15 -23.78
N VAL A 382 2.72 23.05 -24.11
CA VAL A 382 2.83 22.55 -25.49
C VAL A 382 1.48 22.03 -25.99
N VAL A 383 0.74 21.26 -25.20
CA VAL A 383 -0.55 20.69 -25.62
C VAL A 383 -1.60 21.77 -25.78
N ILE A 384 -1.82 22.60 -24.76
CA ILE A 384 -2.85 23.66 -24.78
C ILE A 384 -2.41 24.78 -25.74
N GLY A 385 -1.15 25.22 -25.66
CA GLY A 385 -0.61 26.23 -26.57
C GLY A 385 -0.65 25.77 -28.03
N GLY A 386 -0.30 24.50 -28.30
CA GLY A 386 -0.42 23.90 -29.62
C GLY A 386 -1.87 23.89 -30.13
N LEU A 387 -2.84 23.55 -29.29
CA LEU A 387 -4.25 23.62 -29.65
C LEU A 387 -4.70 25.06 -29.96
N ILE A 388 -4.31 26.03 -29.13
CA ILE A 388 -4.63 27.44 -29.36
C ILE A 388 -4.01 27.92 -30.67
N VAL A 389 -2.73 27.63 -30.92
CA VAL A 389 -2.08 27.99 -32.19
C VAL A 389 -2.82 27.36 -33.37
N ALA A 390 -3.18 26.08 -33.31
CA ALA A 390 -3.94 25.43 -34.37
C ALA A 390 -5.29 26.10 -34.64
N MET A 391 -5.95 26.65 -33.62
CA MET A 391 -7.22 27.34 -33.76
C MET A 391 -7.09 28.78 -34.28
N TYR A 392 -6.02 29.49 -33.92
CA TYR A 392 -5.82 30.89 -34.29
C TYR A 392 -5.02 31.09 -35.59
N LEU A 393 -4.19 30.11 -35.99
CA LEU A 393 -3.39 30.20 -37.21
C LEU A 393 -4.22 30.50 -38.48
N PRO A 394 -5.40 29.86 -38.70
CA PRO A 394 -6.24 30.19 -39.85
C PRO A 394 -6.75 31.63 -39.84
N ILE A 395 -6.97 32.24 -38.66
CA ILE A 395 -7.42 33.64 -38.53
C ILE A 395 -6.35 34.59 -39.07
N PHE A 396 -5.07 34.32 -38.78
CA PHE A 396 -3.96 35.14 -39.26
C PHE A 396 -3.73 34.99 -40.77
N GLU A 397 -3.86 33.78 -41.31
CA GLU A 397 -3.72 33.57 -42.76
C GLU A 397 -4.87 34.23 -43.54
N MET A 398 -6.10 34.18 -43.02
CA MET A 398 -7.23 34.91 -43.63
C MET A 398 -7.04 36.43 -43.61
N GLY A 399 -6.39 36.98 -42.57
CA GLY A 399 -6.05 38.41 -42.52
C GLY A 399 -5.02 38.86 -43.56
N ASN A 400 -4.27 37.94 -44.17
CA ASN A 400 -3.30 38.22 -45.24
C ASN A 400 -3.88 38.02 -46.66
N VAL A 401 -5.10 37.49 -46.80
CA VAL A 401 -5.77 37.20 -48.09
C VAL A 401 -6.72 38.35 -48.52
N VAL A 402 -6.71 39.49 -47.82
CA VAL A 402 -7.47 40.70 -48.17
C VAL A 402 -6.54 41.84 -48.56
#